data_AF-A0AA41NB74-F1
#
_entry.id   AF-A0AA41NB74-F1
#
_cell.length_a   1.000
_cell.length_b   1.000
_cell.length_c   1.000
_cell.angle_alpha   90.00
_cell.angle_beta   90.00
_cell.angle_gamma   90.00
#
_symmetry.space_group_name_H-M   'P 1'
#
loop_
_entity.id
_entity.type
_entity.pdbx_description
1 polymer ?
#
loop_
_entity_poly.entity_id
_entity_poly.type
_entity_poly.pdbx_seq_one_letter_code
_entity_poly.pdbx_strand_id
1 'polypeptide(L)'
;MIPSVTRVLQQTMTAQQVFYLEKWKQRMILELGEDGFAEYTSNIFLQGKQFHEALESILSPQGNIKERDENLLKCGYIESIQHILKDVSGVRALESAVQHETLKYVGLLDCVAEYQGKLCVIDWKTSEKPKPFIRNTYDNPLQVVAYVGAINHDANYSFQVQCGLIVVAYKDGSPAHPHFMDAELCSQYWTKWLLRLEEYAEKKKNQHIQKAD
;
A
#
# COMPACT_ATOMS: atom_id res chain seq x y z
N MET A 1 -11.62 18.91 -5.37
CA MET A 1 -10.36 18.37 -4.82
C MET A 1 -10.16 16.98 -5.39
N ILE A 2 -8.99 16.70 -5.97
CA ILE A 2 -8.65 15.38 -6.54
C ILE A 2 -8.43 14.40 -5.38
N PRO A 3 -9.14 13.25 -5.30
CA PRO A 3 -8.99 12.30 -4.20
C PRO A 3 -7.71 11.47 -4.29
N SER A 4 -7.16 11.07 -3.15
CA SER A 4 -6.10 10.06 -3.09
C SER A 4 -6.66 8.65 -3.27
N VAL A 5 -5.85 7.72 -3.77
CA VAL A 5 -6.20 6.28 -3.87
C VAL A 5 -6.71 5.74 -2.53
N THR A 6 -5.99 6.00 -1.44
CA THR A 6 -6.37 5.56 -0.08
C THR A 6 -7.73 6.11 0.35
N ARG A 7 -8.04 7.37 0.01
CA ARG A 7 -9.32 8.00 0.32
C ARG A 7 -10.47 7.38 -0.47
N VAL A 8 -10.26 7.08 -1.76
CA VAL A 8 -11.26 6.39 -2.59
C VAL A 8 -11.59 5.04 -1.98
N LEU A 9 -10.58 4.22 -1.70
CA LEU A 9 -10.76 2.87 -1.13
C LEU A 9 -11.49 2.94 0.22
N GLN A 10 -11.06 3.82 1.13
CA GLN A 10 -11.65 3.97 2.46
C GLN A 10 -13.13 4.39 2.41
N GLN A 11 -13.53 5.30 1.50
CA GLN A 11 -14.92 5.77 1.41
C GLN A 11 -15.86 4.83 0.63
N THR A 12 -15.29 3.80 0.00
CA THR A 12 -16.02 2.81 -0.82
C THR A 12 -15.86 1.39 -0.28
N MET A 13 -15.44 1.24 0.98
CA MET A 13 -15.42 -0.07 1.63
C MET A 13 -16.82 -0.69 1.62
N THR A 14 -16.88 -2.00 1.37
CA THR A 14 -18.15 -2.73 1.39
C THR A 14 -18.75 -2.72 2.80
N ALA A 15 -20.08 -2.81 2.89
CA ALA A 15 -20.77 -2.88 4.20
C ALA A 15 -20.24 -4.02 5.07
N GLN A 16 -19.87 -5.15 4.46
CA GLN A 16 -19.28 -6.29 5.16
C GLN A 16 -17.89 -5.97 5.73
N GLN A 17 -17.01 -5.32 4.95
CA GLN A 17 -15.69 -4.91 5.44
C GLN A 17 -15.82 -3.88 6.58
N VAL A 18 -16.72 -2.89 6.43
CA VAL A 18 -17.00 -1.89 7.47
C VAL A 18 -17.46 -2.58 8.76
N PHE A 19 -18.41 -3.51 8.65
CA PHE A 19 -18.92 -4.26 9.80
C PHE A 19 -17.82 -5.03 10.55
N TYR A 20 -16.96 -5.75 9.82
CA TYR A 20 -15.88 -6.51 10.46
C TYR A 20 -14.79 -5.62 11.07
N LEU A 21 -14.48 -4.47 10.45
CA LEU A 21 -13.56 -3.49 11.03
C LEU A 21 -14.11 -2.88 12.31
N GLU A 22 -15.40 -2.50 12.31
CA GLU A 22 -16.02 -1.93 13.51
C GLU A 22 -16.11 -2.96 14.63
N LYS A 23 -16.48 -4.20 14.32
CA LYS A 23 -16.49 -5.30 15.30
C LYS A 23 -15.08 -5.57 15.87
N TRP A 24 -14.05 -5.53 15.04
CA TRP A 24 -12.66 -5.64 15.49
C TRP A 24 -12.27 -4.48 16.41
N LYS A 25 -12.59 -3.25 16.01
CA LYS A 25 -12.33 -2.03 16.81
C LYS A 25 -13.01 -2.10 18.17
N GLN A 26 -14.29 -2.43 18.22
CA GLN A 26 -15.05 -2.59 19.47
C GLN A 26 -14.41 -3.63 20.41
N ARG A 27 -13.96 -4.75 19.86
CA ARG A 27 -13.26 -5.78 20.64
C ARG A 27 -11.95 -5.25 21.22
N MET A 28 -11.15 -4.51 20.43
CA MET A 28 -9.86 -3.99 20.90
C MET A 28 -10.05 -2.90 21.95
N ILE A 29 -11.06 -2.04 21.81
CA ILE A 29 -11.42 -1.05 22.84
C ILE A 29 -11.86 -1.74 24.14
N LEU A 30 -12.64 -2.84 24.05
CA LEU A 30 -13.04 -3.60 25.22
C LEU A 30 -11.85 -4.25 25.94
N GLU A 31 -10.84 -4.69 25.18
CA GLU A 31 -9.65 -5.38 25.71
C GLU A 31 -8.59 -4.41 26.27
N LEU A 32 -8.36 -3.28 25.60
CA LEU A 32 -7.27 -2.35 25.90
C LEU A 32 -7.73 -1.03 26.57
N GLY A 33 -9.03 -0.75 26.58
CA GLY A 33 -9.57 0.59 26.85
C GLY A 33 -9.43 1.53 25.66
N GLU A 34 -10.08 2.71 25.72
CA GLU A 34 -10.00 3.72 24.66
C GLU A 34 -8.57 4.26 24.49
N ASP A 35 -7.91 4.60 25.60
CA ASP A 35 -6.53 5.11 25.59
C ASP A 35 -5.55 4.05 25.10
N GLY A 36 -5.68 2.80 25.56
CA GLY A 36 -4.83 1.69 25.11
C GLY A 36 -5.03 1.37 23.64
N PHE A 37 -6.26 1.48 23.12
CA PHE A 37 -6.53 1.34 21.68
C PHE A 37 -5.92 2.49 20.85
N ALA A 38 -5.95 3.72 21.37
CA ALA A 38 -5.33 4.88 20.73
C ALA A 38 -3.80 4.73 20.67
N GLU A 39 -3.17 4.30 21.77
CA GLU A 39 -1.73 4.02 21.83
C GLU A 39 -1.34 2.87 20.88
N TYR A 40 -2.09 1.76 20.92
CA TYR A 40 -1.90 0.63 20.01
C TYR A 40 -1.95 1.06 18.54
N THR A 41 -2.95 1.85 18.17
CA THR A 41 -3.12 2.37 16.80
C THR A 41 -1.96 3.29 16.41
N SER A 42 -1.55 4.20 17.31
CA SER A 42 -0.41 5.09 17.11
C SER A 42 0.89 4.31 16.87
N ASN A 43 1.13 3.27 17.66
CA ASN A 43 2.32 2.42 17.53
C ASN A 43 2.34 1.65 16.20
N ILE A 44 1.19 1.15 15.71
CA ILE A 44 1.10 0.53 14.38
C ILE A 44 1.50 1.52 13.28
N PHE A 45 0.98 2.75 13.32
CA PHE A 45 1.33 3.77 12.34
C PHE A 45 2.81 4.15 12.39
N LEU A 46 3.36 4.30 13.60
CA LEU A 46 4.78 4.61 13.79
C LEU A 46 5.68 3.49 13.24
N GLN A 47 5.38 2.23 13.54
CA GLN A 47 6.13 1.08 13.02
C GLN A 47 6.06 0.99 11.50
N GLY A 48 4.88 1.24 10.91
CA GLY A 48 4.72 1.32 9.46
C GLY A 48 5.61 2.42 8.86
N LYS A 49 5.57 3.63 9.42
CA LYS A 49 6.39 4.76 8.96
C LYS A 49 7.88 4.45 9.03
N GLN A 50 8.37 3.94 10.16
CA GLN A 50 9.78 3.56 10.35
C GLN A 50 10.22 2.46 9.37
N PHE A 51 9.33 1.51 9.06
CA PHE A 51 9.60 0.47 8.07
C PHE A 51 9.77 1.04 6.65
N HIS A 52 8.92 1.98 6.23
CA HIS A 52 9.05 2.65 4.94
C HIS A 52 10.30 3.55 4.88
N GLU A 53 10.59 4.32 5.92
CA GLU A 53 11.82 5.13 6.02
C GLU A 53 13.09 4.28 5.90
N ALA A 54 13.10 3.10 6.52
CA ALA A 54 14.19 2.14 6.39
C ALA A 54 14.29 1.57 4.96
N LEU A 55 13.16 1.22 4.33
CA LEU A 55 13.10 0.75 2.95
C LEU A 55 13.61 1.78 1.94
N GLU A 56 13.17 3.04 2.08
CA GLU A 56 13.65 4.15 1.25
C GLU A 56 15.17 4.30 1.38
N SER A 57 15.68 4.26 2.61
CA SER A 57 17.12 4.33 2.89
C SER A 57 17.91 3.14 2.31
N ILE A 58 17.33 1.93 2.31
CA ILE A 58 17.94 0.71 1.75
C ILE A 58 17.97 0.73 0.22
N LEU A 59 16.89 1.21 -0.40
CA LEU A 59 16.69 1.18 -1.86
C LEU A 59 17.23 2.43 -2.57
N SER A 60 17.58 3.48 -1.83
CA SER A 60 18.13 4.72 -2.38
C SER A 60 19.54 4.54 -2.98
N PRO A 61 19.82 5.06 -4.19
CA PRO A 61 21.13 4.97 -4.82
C PRO A 61 22.26 5.67 -4.04
N GLN A 62 21.94 6.71 -3.27
CA GLN A 62 22.91 7.48 -2.48
C GLN A 62 23.18 6.89 -1.08
N GLY A 63 22.59 5.73 -0.75
CA GLY A 63 22.71 5.10 0.56
C GLY A 63 24.16 4.73 0.92
N ASN A 64 24.85 5.63 1.64
CA ASN A 64 26.10 5.29 2.31
C ASN A 64 25.84 4.16 3.30
N ILE A 65 26.35 2.96 2.98
CA ILE A 65 26.32 1.77 3.84
C ILE A 65 27.02 2.00 5.20
N LYS A 66 27.76 3.12 5.36
CA LYS A 66 28.69 3.35 6.47
C LYS A 66 28.08 3.87 7.77
N GLU A 67 26.82 4.30 7.78
CA GLU A 67 26.09 4.67 9.01
C GLU A 67 24.66 4.14 8.97
N ARG A 68 24.49 2.86 8.61
CA ARG A 68 23.20 2.21 8.85
C ARG A 68 23.03 2.11 10.36
N ASP A 69 22.04 2.80 10.91
CA ASP A 69 21.61 2.61 12.28
C ASP A 69 21.36 1.12 12.48
N GLU A 70 22.26 0.44 13.18
CA GLU A 70 22.19 -1.01 13.36
C GLU A 70 20.83 -1.43 13.94
N ASN A 71 20.16 -0.51 14.64
CA ASN A 71 18.83 -0.72 15.20
C ASN A 71 17.74 -0.80 14.11
N LEU A 72 17.85 -0.05 13.01
CA LEU A 72 16.91 -0.13 11.88
C LEU A 72 17.01 -1.48 11.18
N LEU A 73 18.23 -2.01 11.01
CA LEU A 73 18.47 -3.33 10.42
C LEU A 73 18.06 -4.50 11.34
N LYS A 74 17.97 -4.27 12.65
CA LYS A 74 17.55 -5.26 13.66
C LYS A 74 16.03 -5.31 13.87
N CYS A 75 15.24 -4.51 13.12
CA CYS A 75 13.79 -4.58 13.16
C CYS A 75 13.29 -5.86 12.47
N GLY A 76 12.42 -6.62 13.12
CA GLY A 76 11.91 -7.89 12.58
C GLY A 76 11.23 -7.75 11.21
N TYR A 77 10.61 -6.61 10.89
CA TYR A 77 10.08 -6.38 9.54
C TYR A 77 11.17 -6.33 8.47
N ILE A 78 12.35 -5.76 8.77
CA ILE A 78 13.47 -5.69 7.83
C ILE A 78 14.11 -7.08 7.66
N GLU A 79 14.22 -7.86 8.74
CA GLU A 79 14.63 -9.27 8.69
C GLU A 79 13.68 -10.09 7.79
N SER A 80 12.37 -9.93 7.99
CA SER A 80 11.31 -10.62 7.27
C SER A 80 11.42 -10.49 5.74
N ILE A 81 11.83 -9.31 5.23
CA ILE A 81 11.93 -9.03 3.79
C ILE A 81 13.32 -9.24 3.19
N GLN A 82 14.35 -9.61 3.98
CA GLN A 82 15.73 -9.73 3.47
C GLN A 82 15.84 -10.64 2.24
N HIS A 83 15.07 -11.72 2.21
CA HIS A 83 15.08 -12.66 1.09
C HIS A 83 14.46 -12.08 -0.19
N ILE A 84 13.47 -11.17 -0.05
CA ILE A 84 12.82 -10.48 -1.18
C ILE A 84 13.70 -9.36 -1.70
N LEU A 85 14.36 -8.62 -0.81
CA LEU A 85 15.25 -7.51 -1.21
C LEU A 85 16.40 -7.96 -2.11
N LYS A 86 16.85 -9.22 -2.02
CA LYS A 86 17.87 -9.81 -2.91
C LYS A 86 17.40 -9.92 -4.37
N ASP A 87 16.10 -10.03 -4.57
CA ASP A 87 15.47 -10.16 -5.89
C ASP A 87 14.97 -8.80 -6.43
N VAL A 88 15.11 -7.73 -5.65
CA VAL A 88 14.76 -6.36 -6.04
C VAL A 88 15.97 -5.63 -6.59
N SER A 89 15.82 -5.04 -7.78
CA SER A 89 16.87 -4.29 -8.45
C SER A 89 16.29 -3.18 -9.34
N GLY A 90 17.12 -2.35 -9.96
CA GLY A 90 16.67 -1.40 -10.98
C GLY A 90 15.61 -0.40 -10.49
N VAL A 91 15.74 0.10 -9.26
CA VAL A 91 14.81 1.06 -8.64
C VAL A 91 14.65 2.29 -9.55
N ARG A 92 13.42 2.58 -9.97
CA ARG A 92 13.04 3.70 -10.85
C ARG A 92 12.38 4.85 -10.08
N ALA A 93 11.67 4.55 -9.01
CA ALA A 93 10.98 5.52 -8.16
C ALA A 93 10.85 5.00 -6.73
N LEU A 94 10.91 5.90 -5.75
CA LEU A 94 10.66 5.65 -4.33
C LEU A 94 9.82 6.81 -3.78
N GLU A 95 8.83 6.50 -2.95
CA GLU A 95 7.93 7.46 -2.28
C GLU A 95 7.50 8.61 -3.21
N SER A 96 6.99 8.22 -4.39
CA SER A 96 6.83 9.15 -5.52
C SER A 96 5.36 9.46 -5.79
N ALA A 97 5.08 10.73 -6.04
CA ALA A 97 3.72 11.18 -6.32
C ALA A 97 3.30 10.76 -7.72
N VAL A 98 2.07 10.26 -7.84
CA VAL A 98 1.46 9.88 -9.12
C VAL A 98 0.11 10.53 -9.28
N GLN A 99 -0.24 10.88 -10.51
CA GLN A 99 -1.52 11.45 -10.86
C GLN A 99 -2.06 10.80 -12.12
N HIS A 100 -3.29 10.29 -12.06
CA HIS A 100 -4.01 9.92 -13.27
C HIS A 100 -4.78 11.14 -13.78
N GLU A 101 -4.30 11.76 -14.87
CA GLU A 101 -4.90 13.00 -15.38
C GLU A 101 -6.34 12.82 -15.87
N THR A 102 -6.65 11.75 -16.59
CA THR A 102 -8.00 11.50 -17.11
C THR A 102 -8.99 11.08 -16.02
N LEU A 103 -8.62 10.12 -15.17
CA LEU A 103 -9.48 9.58 -14.11
C LEU A 103 -9.49 10.43 -12.83
N LYS A 104 -8.68 11.49 -12.76
CA LYS A 104 -8.66 12.49 -11.69
C LYS A 104 -8.53 11.86 -10.30
N TYR A 105 -7.46 11.11 -10.07
CA TYR A 105 -7.02 10.70 -8.73
C TYR A 105 -5.50 10.82 -8.59
N VAL A 106 -5.02 10.89 -7.34
CA VAL A 106 -3.59 10.98 -7.01
C VAL A 106 -3.16 9.88 -6.04
N GLY A 107 -1.87 9.64 -5.93
CA GLY A 107 -1.29 8.65 -5.03
C GLY A 107 0.14 8.99 -4.65
N LEU A 108 0.62 8.32 -3.61
CA LEU A 108 2.04 8.20 -3.30
C LEU A 108 2.35 6.71 -3.35
N LEU A 109 3.14 6.28 -4.32
CA LEU A 109 3.58 4.89 -4.43
C LEU A 109 4.82 4.67 -3.57
N ASP A 110 4.97 3.48 -3.01
CA ASP A 110 6.12 3.19 -2.16
C ASP A 110 7.39 3.01 -3.02
N CYS A 111 7.30 2.16 -4.05
CA CYS A 111 8.45 1.82 -4.88
C CYS A 111 8.06 1.36 -6.29
N VAL A 112 8.88 1.70 -7.28
CA VAL A 112 8.90 1.04 -8.59
C VAL A 112 10.29 0.46 -8.81
N ALA A 113 10.37 -0.85 -8.97
CA ALA A 113 11.62 -1.57 -9.14
C ALA A 113 11.40 -2.91 -9.88
N GLU A 114 12.48 -3.51 -10.35
CA GLU A 114 12.45 -4.85 -10.94
C GLU A 114 12.48 -5.89 -9.82
N TYR A 115 11.47 -6.75 -9.77
CA TYR A 115 11.45 -7.95 -8.94
C TYR A 115 11.60 -9.17 -9.84
N GLN A 116 12.68 -9.95 -9.64
CA GLN A 116 13.00 -11.11 -10.48
C GLN A 116 12.99 -10.77 -11.99
N GLY A 117 13.54 -9.60 -12.34
CA GLY A 117 13.65 -9.09 -13.71
C GLY A 117 12.36 -8.51 -14.31
N LYS A 118 11.28 -8.39 -13.53
CA LYS A 118 10.01 -7.77 -13.99
C LYS A 118 9.79 -6.44 -13.27
N LEU A 119 9.65 -5.35 -14.03
CA LEU A 119 9.35 -4.03 -13.48
C LEU A 119 7.94 -4.02 -12.84
N CYS A 120 7.88 -3.69 -11.56
CA CYS A 120 6.66 -3.73 -10.75
C CYS A 120 6.46 -2.43 -9.96
N VAL A 121 5.20 -2.09 -9.72
CA VAL A 121 4.84 -1.27 -8.56
C VAL A 121 4.88 -2.18 -7.34
N ILE A 122 5.73 -1.85 -6.36
CA ILE A 122 5.89 -2.62 -5.13
C ILE A 122 5.23 -1.85 -3.99
N ASP A 123 4.29 -2.50 -3.31
CA ASP A 123 3.55 -2.00 -2.15
C ASP A 123 3.99 -2.80 -0.91
N TRP A 124 4.69 -2.14 0.00
CA TRP A 124 5.24 -2.74 1.22
C TRP A 124 4.22 -2.63 2.35
N LYS A 125 4.02 -3.72 3.11
CA LYS A 125 3.01 -3.77 4.16
C LYS A 125 3.56 -4.47 5.40
N THR A 126 3.36 -3.87 6.56
CA THR A 126 3.58 -4.54 7.85
C THR A 126 2.33 -5.32 8.28
N SER A 127 2.53 -6.45 8.96
CA SER A 127 1.42 -7.18 9.57
C SER A 127 1.86 -7.97 10.80
N GLU A 128 0.97 -8.03 11.79
CA GLU A 128 1.11 -8.94 12.94
C GLU A 128 0.50 -10.32 12.66
N LYS A 129 -0.29 -10.46 11.58
CA LYS A 129 -0.96 -11.72 11.23
C LYS A 129 -0.47 -12.20 9.86
N PRO A 130 -0.22 -13.51 9.70
CA PRO A 130 0.19 -14.07 8.42
C PRO A 130 -0.88 -13.83 7.34
N LYS A 131 -0.44 -13.38 6.16
CA LYS A 131 -1.27 -13.17 4.97
C LYS A 131 -0.73 -14.01 3.80
N PRO A 132 -0.90 -15.34 3.83
CA PRO A 132 -0.27 -16.23 2.86
C PRO A 132 -0.89 -16.17 1.46
N PHE A 133 -2.10 -15.62 1.32
CA PHE A 133 -2.76 -15.46 0.03
C PHE A 133 -3.09 -13.99 -0.25
N ILE A 134 -3.05 -13.58 -1.51
CA ILE A 134 -3.39 -12.21 -1.94
C ILE A 134 -4.77 -11.75 -1.45
N ARG A 135 -5.75 -12.65 -1.38
CA ARG A 135 -7.10 -12.37 -0.82
C ARG A 135 -7.08 -11.94 0.66
N ASN A 136 -6.03 -12.26 1.41
CA ASN A 136 -5.85 -11.82 2.81
C ASN A 136 -5.34 -10.37 2.92
N THR A 137 -5.00 -9.74 1.79
CA THR A 137 -4.51 -8.35 1.71
C THR A 137 -5.62 -7.32 1.45
N TYR A 138 -6.88 -7.77 1.38
CA TYR A 138 -8.06 -6.90 1.23
C TYR A 138 -7.96 -5.99 -0.01
N ASP A 139 -7.88 -4.67 0.19
CA ASP A 139 -7.85 -3.67 -0.88
C ASP A 139 -6.42 -3.39 -1.39
N ASN A 140 -5.37 -4.02 -0.84
CA ASN A 140 -3.99 -3.79 -1.32
C ASN A 140 -3.80 -4.04 -2.84
N PRO A 141 -4.41 -5.07 -3.46
CA PRO A 141 -4.32 -5.25 -4.92
C PRO A 141 -4.96 -4.09 -5.69
N LEU A 142 -6.02 -3.47 -5.15
CA LEU A 142 -6.65 -2.29 -5.75
C LEU A 142 -5.75 -1.06 -5.66
N GLN A 143 -5.05 -0.90 -4.54
CA GLN A 143 -4.07 0.17 -4.36
C GLN A 143 -2.93 0.06 -5.38
N VAL A 144 -2.35 -1.13 -5.52
CA VAL A 144 -1.27 -1.40 -6.49
C VAL A 144 -1.70 -1.07 -7.91
N VAL A 145 -2.83 -1.60 -8.38
CA VAL A 145 -3.29 -1.34 -9.77
C VAL A 145 -3.71 0.11 -9.99
N ALA A 146 -4.20 0.80 -8.95
CA ALA A 146 -4.48 2.23 -9.02
C ALA A 146 -3.18 3.02 -9.29
N TYR A 147 -2.08 2.66 -8.62
CA TYR A 147 -0.78 3.27 -8.87
C TYR A 147 -0.20 2.88 -10.23
N VAL A 148 -0.29 1.61 -10.63
CA VAL A 148 0.10 1.17 -11.99
C VAL A 148 -0.63 1.98 -13.07
N GLY A 149 -1.96 2.11 -12.95
CA GLY A 149 -2.76 2.89 -13.89
C GLY A 149 -2.42 4.38 -13.88
N ALA A 150 -2.10 4.96 -12.71
CA ALA A 150 -1.69 6.36 -12.61
C ALA A 150 -0.33 6.60 -13.27
N ILE A 151 0.70 5.82 -12.94
CA ILE A 151 2.04 5.93 -13.55
C ILE A 151 1.96 5.87 -15.06
N ASN A 152 1.19 4.91 -15.60
CA ASN A 152 1.10 4.70 -17.04
C ASN A 152 0.40 5.85 -17.80
N HIS A 153 -0.25 6.77 -17.08
CA HIS A 153 -0.96 7.94 -17.62
C HIS A 153 -0.48 9.26 -16.98
N ASP A 154 0.70 9.26 -16.37
CA ASP A 154 1.31 10.44 -15.75
C ASP A 154 2.52 10.87 -16.59
N ALA A 155 2.46 12.09 -17.14
CA ALA A 155 3.50 12.61 -18.04
C ALA A 155 4.87 12.77 -17.36
N ASN A 156 4.93 12.75 -16.02
CA ASN A 156 6.19 12.80 -15.28
C ASN A 156 6.99 11.48 -15.36
N TYR A 157 6.38 10.39 -15.82
CA TYR A 157 7.00 9.07 -15.92
C TYR A 157 7.21 8.68 -17.38
N SER A 158 8.46 8.45 -17.78
CA SER A 158 8.85 8.10 -19.15
C SER A 158 8.82 6.60 -19.45
N PHE A 159 8.29 5.79 -18.53
CA PHE A 159 8.21 4.34 -18.61
C PHE A 159 6.82 3.86 -18.18
N GLN A 160 6.50 2.63 -18.56
CA GLN A 160 5.27 1.97 -18.15
C GLN A 160 5.55 0.74 -17.31
N VAL A 161 4.59 0.41 -16.44
CA VAL A 161 4.64 -0.74 -15.54
C VAL A 161 3.42 -1.63 -15.83
N GLN A 162 3.64 -2.94 -15.88
CA GLN A 162 2.57 -3.91 -16.17
C GLN A 162 2.32 -4.88 -15.01
N CYS A 163 3.22 -4.95 -14.05
CA CYS A 163 3.15 -5.86 -12.92
C CYS A 163 3.03 -5.10 -11.59
N GLY A 164 2.50 -5.79 -10.59
CA GLY A 164 2.41 -5.34 -9.22
C GLY A 164 3.04 -6.36 -8.27
N LEU A 165 3.46 -5.90 -7.10
CA LEU A 165 3.94 -6.78 -6.03
C LEU A 165 3.49 -6.22 -4.69
N ILE A 166 2.80 -7.03 -3.89
CA ILE A 166 2.51 -6.71 -2.49
C ILE A 166 3.45 -7.53 -1.63
N VAL A 167 4.23 -6.89 -0.76
CA VAL A 167 5.12 -7.58 0.17
C VAL A 167 4.60 -7.40 1.58
N VAL A 168 4.19 -8.51 2.21
CA VAL A 168 3.72 -8.50 3.61
C VAL A 168 4.85 -8.95 4.52
N ALA A 169 5.44 -8.00 5.25
CA ALA A 169 6.48 -8.20 6.26
C ALA A 169 5.89 -8.46 7.65
N TYR A 170 6.56 -9.28 8.45
CA TYR A 170 6.10 -9.67 9.78
C TYR A 170 7.05 -9.19 10.88
N LYS A 171 6.45 -8.79 12.01
CA LYS A 171 7.15 -8.17 13.13
C LYS A 171 8.14 -9.11 13.82
N ASP A 172 7.88 -10.41 13.75
CA ASP A 172 8.65 -11.46 14.41
C ASP A 172 9.87 -11.93 13.59
N GLY A 173 10.13 -11.32 12.43
CA GLY A 173 11.24 -11.74 11.56
C GLY A 173 10.90 -12.94 10.67
N SER A 174 9.72 -13.55 10.81
CA SER A 174 9.33 -14.67 9.95
C SER A 174 9.30 -14.24 8.47
N PRO A 175 9.59 -15.16 7.51
CA PRO A 175 9.68 -14.79 6.10
C PRO A 175 8.42 -14.10 5.58
N ALA A 176 8.61 -12.90 5.02
CA ALA A 176 7.58 -12.13 4.34
C ALA A 176 6.92 -12.92 3.20
N HIS A 177 5.67 -12.57 2.88
CA HIS A 177 4.97 -13.15 1.73
C HIS A 177 4.94 -12.16 0.55
N PRO A 178 5.58 -12.48 -0.59
CA PRO A 178 5.43 -11.74 -1.83
C PRO A 178 4.17 -12.21 -2.59
N HIS A 179 3.26 -11.29 -2.89
CA HIS A 179 2.10 -11.53 -3.75
C HIS A 179 2.32 -10.82 -5.09
N PHE A 180 2.97 -11.54 -6.01
CA PHE A 180 3.21 -11.05 -7.36
C PHE A 180 1.91 -11.01 -8.17
N MET A 181 1.71 -9.92 -8.90
CA MET A 181 0.57 -9.68 -9.77
C MET A 181 1.09 -9.44 -11.19
N ASP A 182 0.87 -10.40 -12.10
CA ASP A 182 1.17 -10.22 -13.51
C ASP A 182 0.18 -9.24 -14.18
N ALA A 183 0.38 -8.99 -15.47
CA ALA A 183 -0.45 -8.07 -16.24
C ALA A 183 -1.93 -8.48 -16.31
N GLU A 184 -2.22 -9.78 -16.36
CA GLU A 184 -3.60 -10.28 -16.41
C GLU A 184 -4.30 -10.03 -15.07
N LEU A 185 -3.66 -10.41 -13.95
CA LEU A 185 -4.20 -10.19 -12.63
C LEU A 185 -4.33 -8.70 -12.32
N CYS A 186 -3.35 -7.88 -12.72
CA CYS A 186 -3.45 -6.43 -12.63
C CYS A 186 -4.67 -5.89 -13.39
N SER A 187 -4.93 -6.40 -14.60
CA SER A 187 -6.10 -5.99 -15.39
C SER A 187 -7.42 -6.36 -14.72
N GLN A 188 -7.51 -7.55 -14.11
CA GLN A 188 -8.71 -7.97 -13.37
C GLN A 188 -8.99 -7.08 -12.15
N TYR A 189 -7.96 -6.71 -11.40
CA TYR A 189 -8.10 -5.80 -10.26
C TYR A 189 -8.31 -4.34 -10.71
N TRP A 190 -7.77 -3.94 -11.86
CA TRP A 190 -8.00 -2.61 -12.43
C TRP A 190 -9.49 -2.37 -12.70
N THR A 191 -10.20 -3.33 -13.28
CA THR A 191 -11.66 -3.24 -13.45
C THR A 191 -12.37 -3.02 -12.10
N LYS A 192 -11.94 -3.73 -11.05
CA LYS A 192 -12.51 -3.55 -9.70
C LYS A 192 -12.19 -2.18 -9.11
N TRP A 193 -10.98 -1.65 -9.36
CA TRP A 193 -10.60 -0.31 -8.95
C TRP A 193 -11.47 0.76 -9.62
N LEU A 194 -11.72 0.64 -10.93
CA LEU A 194 -12.59 1.57 -11.66
C LEU A 194 -14.00 1.61 -11.06
N LEU A 195 -14.58 0.45 -10.73
CA LEU A 195 -15.88 0.39 -10.04
C LEU A 195 -15.87 1.13 -8.69
N ARG A 196 -14.78 0.99 -7.91
CA ARG A 196 -14.61 1.73 -6.64
C ARG A 196 -14.46 3.23 -6.87
N LEU A 197 -13.79 3.64 -7.93
CA LEU A 197 -13.62 5.05 -8.29
C LEU A 197 -14.96 5.69 -8.73
N GLU A 198 -15.75 4.96 -9.52
CA GLU A 198 -17.11 5.36 -9.92
C GLU A 198 -18.03 5.48 -8.70
N GLU A 199 -18.06 4.48 -7.81
CA GLU A 199 -18.84 4.51 -6.57
C GLU A 199 -18.47 5.73 -5.70
N TYR A 200 -17.19 6.08 -5.64
CA TYR A 200 -16.73 7.26 -4.91
C TYR A 200 -17.28 8.56 -5.55
N ALA A 201 -17.26 8.66 -6.87
CA ALA A 201 -17.78 9.82 -7.60
C ALA A 201 -19.29 9.99 -7.37
N GLU A 202 -20.06 8.89 -7.42
CA GLU A 202 -21.50 8.88 -7.14
C GLU A 202 -21.81 9.31 -5.70
N LYS A 203 -21.10 8.75 -4.72
CA LYS A 203 -21.23 9.14 -3.31
C LYS A 203 -20.97 10.63 -3.10
N LYS A 204 -19.96 11.20 -3.78
CA LYS A 204 -19.66 12.64 -3.70
C LYS A 204 -20.77 13.49 -4.30
N LYS A 205 -21.30 13.10 -5.47
CA LYS A 205 -22.43 13.80 -6.11
C LYS A 205 -23.66 13.84 -5.18
N ASN A 206 -24.00 12.72 -4.57
CA ASN A 206 -25.16 12.62 -3.66
C ASN A 206 -24.98 13.47 -2.39
N GLN A 207 -23.78 13.52 -1.83
CA GLN A 207 -23.45 14.40 -0.68
C GLN A 207 -23.55 15.89 -1.01
N HIS A 208 -23.26 16.29 -2.26
CA HIS A 208 -23.40 17.67 -2.68
C HIS A 208 -24.87 18.08 -2.84
N ILE A 209 -25.72 17.18 -3.37
CA ILE A 209 -27.16 17.42 -3.51
C ILE A 209 -27.81 17.59 -2.13
N GLN A 210 -27.55 16.68 -1.19
CA GLN A 210 -28.12 16.73 0.17
C GLN A 210 -27.68 17.94 1.01
N LYS A 211 -26.62 18.65 0.61
CA LYS A 211 -26.16 19.88 1.28
C LYS A 211 -26.68 21.16 0.63
N ALA A 212 -27.26 21.05 -0.56
CA ALA A 212 -27.84 22.16 -1.30
C ALA A 212 -29.35 22.33 -1.03
N ASP A 213 -29.98 21.28 -0.49
CA ASP A 213 -31.34 21.28 0.07
C ASP A 213 -31.33 21.64 1.57
#